data_AF-A0A5C6B9F1-F1
#
_entry.id   AF-A0A5C6B9F1-F1
#
_cell.length_a   1.000
_cell.length_b   1.000
_cell.length_c   1.000
_cell.angle_alpha   90.00
_cell.angle_beta   90.00
_cell.angle_gamma   90.00
#
_symmetry.space_group_name_H-M   'P 1'
#
loop_
_entity.id
_entity.type
_entity.pdbx_description
1 polymer ?
#
loop_
_entity_poly.entity_id
_entity_poly.type
_entity_poly.pdbx_seq_one_letter_code
_entity_poly.pdbx_strand_id
1 'polypeptide(L)'
;MITLQANGISTPILIVGIVFLIVNLIFLAILVSLLRPWFRAFLSGTPISLMRIVGMRFRRTNVALVVDQGIAAQQAGCPISWPELEVAHLAGIDLEKAVLAYITSRKRDMNYTFQEIVDAARESRLEKLLR
;
A
#
# COMPACT_ATOMS: atom_id res chain seq x y z
N MET A 1 -11.87 -30.93 50.16
CA MET A 1 -13.15 -30.93 49.42
C MET A 1 -13.45 -29.51 48.97
N ILE A 2 -13.15 -29.16 47.72
CA ILE A 2 -13.76 -28.02 47.04
C ILE A 2 -14.15 -28.57 45.67
N THR A 3 -15.45 -28.82 45.51
CA THR A 3 -16.04 -29.39 44.31
C THR A 3 -16.04 -28.34 43.19
N LEU A 4 -15.06 -28.42 42.29
CA LEU A 4 -15.11 -27.77 40.99
C LEU A 4 -16.09 -28.53 40.08
N GLN A 5 -17.38 -28.39 40.39
CA GLN A 5 -18.43 -28.68 39.42
C GLN A 5 -18.52 -27.47 38.48
N ALA A 6 -17.57 -27.38 37.55
CA ALA A 6 -17.66 -26.46 36.43
C ALA A 6 -18.68 -27.05 35.44
N ASN A 7 -19.85 -26.43 35.41
CA ASN A 7 -20.92 -26.71 34.46
C ASN A 7 -20.39 -26.80 33.02
N GLY A 8 -20.57 -27.97 32.40
CA GLY A 8 -20.96 -28.15 30.98
C GLY A 8 -20.03 -27.67 29.86
N ILE A 9 -18.95 -26.94 30.15
CA ILE A 9 -17.97 -26.51 29.15
C ILE A 9 -16.61 -26.99 29.62
N SER A 10 -16.20 -28.15 29.10
CA SER A 10 -14.88 -28.73 29.32
C SER A 10 -13.83 -27.64 29.08
N THR A 11 -12.92 -27.43 30.04
CA THR A 11 -11.75 -26.52 29.90
C THR A 11 -11.08 -26.53 28.51
N PRO A 12 -10.96 -27.66 27.76
CA PRO A 12 -10.49 -27.65 26.38
C PRO A 12 -11.35 -26.86 25.38
N ILE A 13 -12.68 -26.82 25.53
CA ILE A 13 -13.61 -26.11 24.63
C ILE A 13 -13.42 -24.59 24.75
N LEU A 14 -13.18 -24.10 25.97
CA LEU A 14 -12.86 -22.70 26.22
C LEU A 14 -11.54 -22.28 25.54
N ILE A 15 -10.51 -23.13 25.61
CA ILE A 15 -9.22 -22.88 24.96
C ILE A 15 -9.37 -22.86 23.43
N VAL A 16 -10.09 -23.83 22.86
CA VAL A 16 -10.35 -23.88 21.41
C VAL A 16 -11.15 -22.66 20.95
N GLY A 17 -12.16 -22.23 21.71
CA GLY A 17 -12.94 -21.02 21.42
C GLY A 17 -12.08 -19.75 21.42
N ILE A 18 -11.17 -19.62 22.38
CA ILE A 18 -10.24 -18.47 22.46
C ILE A 18 -9.26 -18.47 21.28
N VAL A 19 -8.68 -19.62 20.94
CA VAL A 19 -7.76 -19.73 19.79
C VAL A 19 -8.49 -19.40 18.48
N PHE A 20 -9.71 -19.90 18.30
CA PHE A 20 -10.53 -19.60 17.13
C PHE A 20 -10.83 -18.11 17.01
N LEU A 21 -11.17 -17.46 18.13
CA LEU A 21 -11.42 -16.01 18.17
C LEU A 21 -10.16 -15.21 17.78
N ILE A 22 -8.99 -15.59 18.30
CA ILE A 22 -7.71 -14.94 18.00
C ILE A 22 -7.36 -15.08 16.51
N VAL A 23 -7.49 -16.29 15.96
CA VAL A 23 -7.22 -16.55 14.53
C VAL A 23 -8.17 -15.74 13.66
N ASN A 24 -9.46 -15.68 14.00
CA ASN A 24 -10.44 -14.90 13.27
C ASN A 24 -10.13 -13.40 13.32
N LEU A 25 -9.72 -12.88 14.46
CA LEU A 25 -9.33 -11.48 14.63
C LEU A 25 -8.11 -11.11 13.77
N ILE A 26 -7.09 -11.98 13.75
CA ILE A 26 -5.90 -11.81 12.90
C ILE A 26 -6.27 -11.85 11.43
N PHE A 27 -7.10 -12.81 11.03
CA PHE A 27 -7.60 -12.91 9.66
C PHE A 27 -8.34 -11.65 9.24
N LEU A 28 -9.26 -11.16 10.08
CA LEU A 28 -10.01 -9.93 9.84
C LEU A 28 -9.09 -8.71 9.77
N ALA A 29 -8.08 -8.61 10.63
CA ALA A 29 -7.10 -7.53 10.60
C ALA A 29 -6.33 -7.48 9.26
N ILE A 30 -5.96 -8.64 8.71
CA ILE A 30 -5.30 -8.74 7.40
C ILE A 30 -6.26 -8.30 6.28
N LEU A 31 -7.51 -8.75 6.30
CA LEU A 31 -8.54 -8.34 5.34
C LEU A 31 -8.77 -6.82 5.38
N VAL A 32 -8.91 -6.23 6.57
CA VAL A 32 -9.06 -4.78 6.71
C VAL A 32 -7.83 -4.02 6.20
N SER A 33 -6.62 -4.54 6.42
CA SER A 33 -5.38 -3.98 5.85
C SER A 33 -5.34 -4.03 4.31
N LEU A 34 -6.03 -4.97 3.69
CA LEU A 34 -6.23 -5.06 2.23
C LEU A 34 -7.28 -4.08 1.72
N LEU A 35 -8.41 -4.01 2.41
CA LEU A 35 -9.56 -3.22 2.01
C LEU A 35 -9.36 -1.71 2.22
N ARG A 36 -8.60 -1.31 3.24
CA ARG A 36 -8.29 0.11 3.53
C ARG A 36 -7.75 0.89 2.32
N PRO A 37 -6.60 0.52 1.72
CA PRO A 37 -6.08 1.24 0.56
C PRO A 37 -6.98 1.09 -0.68
N TRP A 38 -7.62 -0.07 -0.86
CA TRP A 38 -8.57 -0.27 -1.98
C TRP A 38 -9.75 0.69 -1.94
N PHE A 39 -10.35 0.87 -0.76
CA PHE A 39 -11.50 1.77 -0.58
C PHE A 39 -11.11 3.24 -0.78
N ARG A 40 -9.91 3.65 -0.32
CA ARG A 40 -9.37 5.00 -0.60
C ARG A 40 -9.18 5.25 -2.10
N ALA A 41 -8.62 4.27 -2.82
CA ALA A 41 -8.43 4.36 -4.26
C ALA A 41 -9.78 4.47 -5.00
N PHE A 42 -10.77 3.68 -4.59
CA PHE A 42 -12.12 3.73 -5.16
C PHE A 42 -12.79 5.09 -4.97
N LEU A 43 -12.74 5.66 -3.76
CA LEU A 43 -13.29 6.99 -3.48
C LEU A 43 -12.58 8.12 -4.24
N SER A 44 -11.29 7.96 -4.54
CA SER A 44 -10.51 8.95 -5.29
C SER A 44 -10.79 8.97 -6.80
N GLY A 45 -11.61 8.04 -7.31
CA GLY A 45 -11.83 7.89 -8.75
C GLY A 45 -10.68 7.19 -9.49
N THR A 46 -9.73 6.58 -8.77
CA THR A 46 -8.62 5.80 -9.35
C THR A 46 -8.82 4.32 -9.02
N PRO A 47 -9.75 3.61 -9.69
CA PRO A 47 -10.04 2.23 -9.34
C PRO A 47 -8.81 1.35 -9.56
N ILE A 48 -8.44 0.60 -8.53
CA ILE A 48 -7.39 -0.40 -8.58
C ILE A 48 -8.00 -1.78 -8.37
N SER A 49 -7.61 -2.75 -9.19
CA SER A 49 -8.13 -4.11 -9.05
C SER A 49 -7.55 -4.75 -7.78
N LEU A 50 -8.40 -5.45 -7.02
CA LEU A 50 -7.98 -6.24 -5.86
C LEU A 50 -6.87 -7.23 -6.23
N MET A 51 -6.97 -7.84 -7.41
CA MET A 51 -5.96 -8.75 -7.96
C MET A 51 -4.59 -8.07 -8.09
N ARG A 52 -4.54 -6.79 -8.48
CA ARG A 52 -3.29 -6.04 -8.58
C ARG A 52 -2.73 -5.67 -7.20
N ILE A 53 -3.57 -5.32 -6.23
CA ILE A 53 -3.15 -5.12 -4.83
C ILE A 53 -2.49 -6.39 -4.28
N VAL A 54 -3.09 -7.55 -4.52
CA VAL A 54 -2.55 -8.84 -4.10
C VAL A 54 -1.22 -9.11 -4.80
N GLY A 55 -1.13 -8.86 -6.12
CA GLY A 55 0.11 -8.98 -6.89
C GLY A 55 1.24 -8.09 -6.38
N MET A 56 0.94 -6.83 -6.04
CA MET A 56 1.92 -5.89 -5.48
C MET A 56 2.43 -6.35 -4.10
N ARG A 57 1.56 -6.92 -3.24
CA ARG A 57 2.02 -7.48 -1.95
C ARG A 57 2.95 -8.66 -2.12
N PHE A 58 2.69 -9.54 -3.10
CA PHE A 58 3.57 -10.67 -3.38
C PHE A 58 4.98 -10.21 -3.80
N ARG A 59 5.05 -9.09 -4.54
CA ARG A 59 6.31 -8.42 -4.89
C ARG A 59 6.94 -7.59 -3.77
N ARG A 60 6.39 -7.65 -2.54
CA ARG A 60 6.78 -6.85 -1.37
C ARG A 60 6.73 -5.33 -1.58
N THR A 61 5.97 -4.86 -2.56
CA THR A 61 5.72 -3.43 -2.77
C THR A 61 4.84 -2.90 -1.63
N ASN A 62 5.19 -1.73 -1.07
CA ASN A 62 4.33 -1.06 -0.11
C ASN A 62 3.08 -0.49 -0.81
N VAL A 63 2.01 -1.29 -0.85
CA VAL A 63 0.75 -0.93 -1.53
C VAL A 63 0.13 0.34 -0.96
N ALA A 64 0.21 0.55 0.35
CA ALA A 64 -0.37 1.74 0.96
C ALA A 64 0.29 3.01 0.42
N LEU A 65 1.62 3.02 0.35
CA LEU A 65 2.37 4.15 -0.20
C LEU A 65 2.07 4.37 -1.69
N VAL A 66 2.10 3.32 -2.51
CA VAL A 66 1.80 3.42 -3.96
C VAL A 66 0.41 3.97 -4.20
N VAL A 67 -0.59 3.47 -3.46
CA VAL A 67 -1.98 3.93 -3.57
C VAL A 67 -2.12 5.39 -3.13
N ASP A 68 -1.53 5.76 -2.00
CA ASP A 68 -1.65 7.12 -1.47
C ASP A 68 -1.03 8.15 -2.42
N GLN A 69 0.10 7.82 -3.05
CA GLN A 69 0.75 8.67 -4.05
C GLN A 69 -0.01 8.72 -5.38
N GLY A 70 -0.60 7.60 -5.82
CA GLY A 70 -1.48 7.59 -6.99
C GLY A 70 -2.75 8.44 -6.79
N ILE A 71 -3.34 8.39 -5.59
CA ILE A 71 -4.47 9.25 -5.20
C ILE A 71 -4.05 10.72 -5.24
N ALA A 72 -2.90 11.07 -4.68
CA ALA A 72 -2.39 12.45 -4.70
C ALA A 72 -2.20 12.97 -6.13
N ALA A 73 -1.65 12.14 -7.03
CA ALA A 73 -1.48 12.46 -8.43
C ALA A 73 -2.83 12.65 -9.15
N GLN A 74 -3.81 11.78 -8.88
CA GLN A 74 -5.18 11.91 -9.40
C GLN A 74 -5.85 13.21 -8.92
N GLN A 75 -5.74 13.52 -7.63
CA GLN A 75 -6.30 14.74 -7.04
C GLN A 75 -5.66 16.01 -7.62
N ALA A 76 -4.39 15.93 -8.04
CA ALA A 76 -3.70 17.01 -8.75
C ALA A 76 -4.05 17.10 -10.25
N GLY A 77 -4.95 16.25 -10.76
CA GLY A 77 -5.32 16.21 -12.18
C GLY A 77 -4.22 15.62 -13.07
N CYS A 78 -3.21 14.98 -12.49
CA CYS A 78 -2.06 14.41 -13.19
C CYS A 78 -2.02 12.90 -12.94
N PRO A 79 -2.96 12.11 -13.49
CA PRO A 79 -3.02 10.67 -13.23
C PRO A 79 -1.74 9.99 -13.68
N ILE A 80 -1.21 9.10 -12.83
CA ILE A 80 -0.04 8.25 -13.10
C ILE A 80 -0.53 6.81 -13.15
N SER A 81 0.05 6.00 -14.02
CA SER A 81 -0.33 4.60 -14.10
C SER A 81 0.18 3.83 -12.87
N TRP A 82 -0.62 2.88 -12.37
CA TRP A 82 -0.22 2.01 -11.26
C TRP A 82 1.11 1.27 -11.51
N PRO A 83 1.38 0.71 -12.71
CA PRO A 83 2.64 0.04 -12.99
C PRO A 83 3.85 0.96 -12.89
N GLU A 84 3.75 2.21 -13.33
CA GLU A 84 4.86 3.17 -13.24
C GLU A 84 5.21 3.50 -11.79
N LEU A 85 4.19 3.73 -10.94
CA LEU A 85 4.40 3.94 -9.51
C LEU A 85 5.02 2.70 -8.83
N GLU A 86 4.58 1.50 -9.21
CA GLU A 86 5.15 0.25 -8.70
C GLU A 86 6.63 0.11 -9.12
N VAL A 87 6.95 0.36 -10.40
CA VAL A 87 8.33 0.29 -10.91
C VAL A 87 9.22 1.33 -10.23
N ALA A 88 8.75 2.57 -10.03
CA ALA A 88 9.49 3.60 -9.32
C ALA A 88 9.76 3.20 -7.86
N HIS A 89 8.78 2.62 -7.17
CA HIS A 89 8.95 2.09 -5.82
C HIS A 89 9.98 0.95 -5.77
N LEU A 90 9.89 0.00 -6.69
CA LEU A 90 10.81 -1.14 -6.77
C LEU A 90 12.23 -0.71 -7.14
N ALA A 91 12.39 0.37 -7.91
CA ALA A 91 13.67 1.01 -8.16
C ALA A 91 14.26 1.72 -6.92
N GLY A 92 13.52 1.74 -5.80
CA GLY A 92 13.93 2.37 -4.56
C GLY A 92 13.94 3.90 -4.63
N ILE A 93 13.15 4.49 -5.54
CA ILE A 93 12.96 5.93 -5.63
C ILE A 93 11.94 6.37 -4.58
N ASP A 94 12.17 7.56 -4.02
CA ASP A 94 11.26 8.20 -3.08
C ASP A 94 10.00 8.68 -3.84
N LEU A 95 8.92 7.89 -3.75
CA LEU A 95 7.67 8.15 -4.46
C LEU A 95 7.07 9.50 -4.11
N GLU A 96 7.15 9.93 -2.85
CA GLU A 96 6.58 11.20 -2.40
C GLU A 96 7.24 12.37 -3.13
N LYS A 97 8.58 12.35 -3.22
CA LYS A 97 9.33 13.37 -3.96
C LYS A 97 9.10 13.29 -5.46
N ALA A 98 9.09 12.08 -6.04
CA ALA A 98 8.89 11.91 -7.47
C ALA A 98 7.51 12.38 -7.93
N VAL A 99 6.45 12.02 -7.21
CA VAL A 99 5.08 12.45 -7.51
C VAL A 99 4.92 13.94 -7.28
N LEU A 100 5.48 14.50 -6.20
CA LEU A 100 5.46 15.94 -5.97
C LEU A 100 6.16 16.70 -7.12
N ALA A 101 7.35 16.25 -7.54
CA ALA A 101 8.07 16.84 -8.66
C ALA A 101 7.27 16.77 -9.97
N TYR A 102 6.57 15.66 -10.22
CA TYR A 102 5.67 15.51 -11.36
C TYR A 102 4.48 16.46 -11.31
N ILE A 103 3.83 16.59 -10.15
CA ILE A 103 2.74 17.55 -9.98
C ILE A 103 3.25 18.99 -10.20
N THR A 104 4.44 19.32 -9.69
CA THR A 104 5.06 20.63 -9.86
C THR A 104 5.46 20.91 -11.31
N SER A 105 5.95 19.91 -12.05
CA SER A 105 6.30 20.08 -13.47
C SER A 105 5.06 20.38 -14.31
N ARG A 106 3.96 19.68 -14.07
CA ARG A 106 2.67 19.89 -14.74
C ARG A 106 2.06 21.26 -14.42
N LYS A 107 2.18 21.73 -13.17
CA LYS A 107 1.79 23.10 -12.78
C LYS A 107 2.60 24.19 -13.47
N ARG A 108 3.80 23.88 -13.96
CA ARG A 108 4.68 24.81 -14.68
C ARG A 108 4.59 24.65 -16.21
N ASP A 109 3.57 23.93 -16.70
CA ASP A 109 3.40 23.63 -18.13
C ASP A 109 4.59 22.89 -18.75
N MET A 110 5.41 22.23 -17.92
CA MET A 110 6.51 21.40 -18.40
C MET A 110 5.98 20.01 -18.70
N ASN A 111 6.02 19.61 -19.96
CA ASN A 111 5.48 18.33 -20.42
C ASN A 111 6.46 17.16 -20.18
N TYR A 112 6.88 16.98 -18.93
CA TYR A 112 7.67 15.81 -18.53
C TYR A 112 6.77 14.63 -18.21
N THR A 113 7.18 13.44 -18.62
CA THR A 113 6.56 12.17 -18.24
C THR A 113 7.02 11.78 -16.83
N PHE A 114 6.20 11.05 -16.09
CA PHE A 114 6.58 10.56 -14.76
C PHE A 114 7.87 9.73 -14.80
N GLN A 115 8.06 8.92 -15.84
CA GLN A 115 9.28 8.14 -16.06
C GLN A 115 10.54 9.00 -16.17
N GLU A 116 10.48 10.14 -16.85
CA GLU A 116 11.64 11.05 -16.98
C GLU A 116 12.04 11.63 -15.62
N ILE A 117 11.06 11.91 -14.75
CA ILE A 117 11.32 12.38 -13.39
C ILE A 117 11.93 11.26 -12.53
N VAL A 118 11.48 10.02 -12.71
CA VAL A 118 12.06 8.84 -12.04
C VAL A 118 13.52 8.62 -12.48
N ASP A 119 13.81 8.78 -13.77
CA ASP A 119 15.15 8.64 -14.33
C ASP A 119 16.08 9.77 -13.86
N ALA A 120 15.60 11.02 -13.83
CA ALA A 120 16.34 12.13 -13.25
C ALA A 120 16.62 11.94 -11.74
N ALA A 121 15.63 11.42 -10.99
CA ALA A 121 15.80 11.08 -9.59
C ALA A 121 16.86 9.98 -9.39
N ARG A 122 16.93 9.00 -10.31
CA ARG A 122 17.95 7.95 -10.31
C ARG A 122 19.35 8.54 -10.54
N GLU A 123 19.52 9.42 -11.51
CA GLU A 123 20.81 10.05 -11.80
C GLU A 123 21.33 10.85 -10.60
N SER A 124 20.48 11.67 -9.98
CA SER A 124 20.85 12.43 -8.77
C SER A 124 21.31 11.55 -7.60
N ARG A 125 20.83 10.30 -7.54
CA ARG A 125 21.26 9.31 -6.55
C ARG A 125 22.65 8.79 -6.87
N LEU A 126 22.96 8.57 -8.14
CA LEU A 126 24.27 8.11 -8.60
C LEU A 126 25.34 9.16 -8.34
N GLU A 127 25.06 10.44 -8.64
CA GLU A 127 26.01 11.53 -8.36
C GLU A 127 26.42 11.61 -6.89
N LYS A 128 25.48 11.35 -5.98
CA LYS A 128 25.75 11.30 -4.52
C LYS A 128 26.60 10.11 -4.10
N LEU A 129 26.59 9.01 -4.85
CA LEU A 129 27.41 7.83 -4.57
C LEU A 129 28.83 7.96 -5.15
N LEU A 130 29.00 8.80 -6.17
CA LEU A 130 30.28 9.01 -6.85
C LEU A 130 31.10 10.17 -6.26
N ARG A 131 30.57 10.90 -5.28
CA ARG A 131 31.23 11.99 -4.58
C ARG A 131 31.64 11.58 -3.17
#